data_AF-A0A2V5WRH5-F1
#
_entry.id   AF-A0A2V5WRH5-F1
#
_cell.length_a   1.000
_cell.length_b   1.000
_cell.length_c   1.000
_cell.angle_alpha   90.00
_cell.angle_beta   90.00
_cell.angle_gamma   90.00
#
_symmetry.space_group_name_H-M   'P 1'
#
loop_
_entity.id
_entity.type
_entity.pdbx_description
1 polymer ?
#
loop_
_entity_poly.entity_id
_entity_poly.type
_entity_poly.pdbx_seq_one_letter_code
_entity_poly.pdbx_strand_id
1 'polypeptide(L)' 'MKSLASQIDRELQVGEWKHCVVYERELRRLWPLHEKDREAQITQFAKKYGFRLRFYRKGLCAIFDKWPRPKRRL' A
#
# COMPACT_ATOMS: atom_id res chain seq x y z
N MET A 1 -9.48 8.45 0.65
CA MET A 1 -8.93 7.18 0.09
C MET A 1 -8.44 7.31 -1.35
N LYS A 2 -9.22 7.80 -2.33
CA LYS A 2 -8.77 7.91 -3.74
C LYS A 2 -7.45 8.69 -3.91
N SER A 3 -7.27 9.77 -3.15
CA SER A 3 -6.00 10.53 -3.13
C SER A 3 -4.78 9.71 -2.74
N LEU A 4 -4.90 8.83 -1.72
CA LEU A 4 -3.78 7.98 -1.30
C LEU A 4 -3.48 6.92 -2.36
N ALA A 5 -4.53 6.35 -2.97
CA ALA A 5 -4.34 5.38 -4.05
C ALA A 5 -3.63 6.01 -5.26
N SER A 6 -4.01 7.21 -5.66
CA SER A 6 -3.33 7.94 -6.75
C SER A 6 -1.87 8.28 -6.42
N GLN A 7 -1.58 8.62 -5.15
CA GLN A 7 -0.20 8.84 -4.72
C GLN A 7 0.63 7.56 -4.81
N ILE A 8 0.11 6.45 -4.26
CA ILE A 8 0.79 5.15 -4.30
C ILE A 8 1.02 4.74 -5.75
N ASP A 9 0.02 4.84 -6.63
CA ASP A 9 0.20 4.47 -8.04
C ASP A 9 1.28 5.33 -8.70
N ARG A 10 1.26 6.65 -8.52
CA ARG A 10 2.28 7.54 -9.07
C ARG A 10 3.69 7.17 -8.60
N GLU A 11 3.88 6.94 -7.31
CA GLU A 11 5.18 6.53 -6.76
C GLU A 11 5.65 5.18 -7.36
N LEU A 12 4.73 4.23 -7.53
CA LEU A 12 4.99 2.93 -8.15
C LEU A 12 5.22 2.99 -9.68
N GLN A 13 4.93 4.10 -10.36
CA GLN A 13 5.23 4.30 -11.78
C GLN A 13 6.58 5.02 -12.00
N VAL A 14 6.95 5.93 -11.10
CA VAL A 14 8.11 6.82 -11.29
C VAL A 14 9.40 6.26 -10.66
N GLY A 15 9.29 5.44 -9.61
CA GLY A 15 10.47 4.93 -8.89
C GLY A 15 11.22 3.81 -9.62
N GLU A 16 12.56 3.80 -9.52
CA GLU A 16 13.39 2.61 -9.80
C GLU A 16 12.97 1.42 -8.94
N TRP A 17 12.53 1.71 -7.72
CA TRP A 17 12.04 0.75 -6.75
C TRP A 17 10.54 0.56 -6.95
N LYS A 18 10.13 -0.68 -7.21
CA LYS A 18 8.71 -1.03 -7.46
C LYS A 18 7.87 -1.07 -6.17
N HIS A 19 8.23 -0.32 -5.14
CA HIS A 19 7.52 -0.26 -3.87
C HIS A 19 7.33 1.18 -3.40
N CYS A 20 6.25 1.43 -2.67
CA CYS A 20 5.87 2.71 -2.08
C CYS A 20 5.70 2.52 -0.57
N VAL A 21 6.32 3.38 0.23
CA VAL A 21 6.23 3.33 1.69
C VAL A 21 5.28 4.42 2.17
N VAL A 22 4.21 4.01 2.86
CA VAL A 22 3.25 4.92 3.49
C VAL A 22 3.43 4.88 5.00
N TYR A 23 3.92 5.98 5.57
CA TYR A 23 4.16 6.08 7.00
C TYR A 23 2.87 6.26 7.80
N GLU A 24 2.95 5.97 9.11
CA GLU A 24 1.84 6.04 10.06
C GLU A 24 1.07 7.36 10.02
N ARG A 25 1.76 8.50 9.77
CA ARG A 25 1.11 9.80 9.67
C ARG A 25 0.03 9.85 8.59
N GLU A 26 0.27 9.20 7.44
CA GLU A 26 -0.69 9.13 6.34
C GLU A 26 -1.73 8.03 6.59
N LEU A 27 -1.31 6.88 7.15
CA LEU A 27 -2.22 5.79 7.48
C LEU A 27 -3.29 6.21 8.50
N ARG A 28 -2.90 6.95 9.54
CA ARG A 28 -3.82 7.38 10.62
C ARG A 28 -4.94 8.30 10.14
N ARG A 29 -4.76 8.99 9.02
CA ARG A 29 -5.80 9.83 8.39
C ARG A 29 -6.97 9.01 7.85
N LEU A 30 -6.74 7.75 7.50
CA LEU A 30 -7.75 6.86 6.92
C LEU A 30 -8.15 5.74 7.86
N TRP A 31 -7.20 5.25 8.67
CA TRP A 31 -7.39 4.16 9.60
C TRP A 31 -6.77 4.53 10.95
N PRO A 32 -7.56 4.89 11.97
CA PRO A 32 -7.08 5.14 13.32
C PRO A 32 -6.25 3.99 13.91
N LEU A 33 -5.25 4.30 14.74
CA LEU A 33 -4.31 3.31 15.28
C LEU A 33 -4.99 2.21 16.13
N HIS A 34 -6.08 2.55 16.82
CA HIS A 34 -6.80 1.63 17.72
C HIS A 34 -7.83 0.75 17.01
N GLU A 35 -7.97 0.88 15.70
CA GLU A 35 -8.94 0.08 14.95
C GLU A 35 -8.51 -1.39 14.91
N LYS A 36 -9.45 -2.28 15.27
CA LYS A 36 -9.20 -3.71 15.51
C LYS A 36 -8.73 -4.44 14.23
N ASP A 37 -9.34 -4.11 13.10
CA ASP A 37 -9.11 -4.78 11.81
C ASP A 37 -8.30 -3.93 10.82
N ARG A 38 -7.48 -3.02 11.36
CA ARG A 38 -6.72 -2.03 10.58
C ARG A 38 -5.89 -2.64 9.46
N GLU A 39 -5.16 -3.71 9.75
CA GLU A 39 -4.35 -4.40 8.74
C GLU A 39 -5.19 -5.03 7.63
N ALA A 40 -6.34 -5.62 7.99
CA ALA A 40 -7.27 -6.20 7.02
C ALA A 40 -7.87 -5.11 6.12
N GLN A 41 -8.22 -3.95 6.67
CA GLN A 41 -8.72 -2.81 5.91
C GLN A 41 -7.66 -2.24 4.96
N ILE A 42 -6.40 -2.09 5.41
CA ILE A 42 -5.28 -1.66 4.56
C ILE A 42 -5.04 -2.68 3.43
N THR A 43 -5.12 -3.98 3.75
CA THR A 43 -4.99 -5.06 2.77
C THR A 43 -6.12 -5.01 1.74
N GLN A 44 -7.36 -4.81 2.18
CA GLN A 44 -8.52 -4.71 1.30
C GLN A 44 -8.44 -3.45 0.42
N PHE A 45 -7.95 -2.34 0.96
CA PHE A 45 -7.64 -1.14 0.19
C PHE A 45 -6.61 -1.43 -0.90
N ALA A 46 -5.49 -2.10 -0.57
CA ALA A 46 -4.48 -2.47 -1.54
C ALA A 46 -5.10 -3.27 -2.70
N LYS A 47 -5.86 -4.33 -2.37
CA LYS A 47 -6.56 -5.17 -3.36
C LYS A 47 -7.52 -4.37 -4.23
N LYS A 48 -8.33 -3.50 -3.62
CA LYS A 48 -9.33 -2.67 -4.33
C LYS A 48 -8.70 -1.76 -5.39
N TYR A 49 -7.49 -1.28 -5.16
CA TYR A 49 -6.79 -0.39 -6.09
C TYR A 49 -5.68 -1.09 -6.90
N GLY A 50 -5.62 -2.44 -6.87
CA GLY A 50 -4.68 -3.22 -7.68
C GLY A 50 -3.24 -3.27 -7.14
N PHE A 51 -3.04 -2.88 -5.89
CA PHE A 51 -1.75 -3.00 -5.19
C PHE A 51 -1.68 -4.30 -4.40
N ARG A 52 -0.47 -4.61 -3.93
CA ARG A 52 -0.21 -5.63 -2.92
C ARG A 52 0.40 -4.96 -1.69
N LEU A 53 -0.13 -5.26 -0.52
CA LEU A 53 0.50 -4.93 0.76
C LEU A 53 1.62 -5.95 1.02
N ARG A 54 2.87 -5.48 1.06
CA ARG A 54 4.06 -6.32 1.33
C ARG A 54 4.40 -6.43 2.79
N PHE A 55 4.17 -5.34 3.50
CA PHE A 55 4.53 -5.21 4.91
C PHE A 55 3.61 -4.20 5.56
N TYR A 56 3.22 -4.48 6.80
CA TYR A 56 2.57 -3.51 7.66
C TYR A 56 3.11 -3.68 9.07
N ARG A 57 3.46 -2.55 9.69
CA ARG A 57 3.75 -2.47 11.11
C ARG A 57 2.97 -1.33 11.71
N LYS A 58 2.06 -1.68 12.62
CA LYS A 58 1.24 -0.74 13.38
C LYS A 58 2.12 0.32 14.06
N GLY A 59 1.80 1.59 13.87
CA GLY A 59 2.56 2.72 14.43
C GLY A 59 3.80 3.11 13.64
N LEU A 60 4.12 2.41 12.55
CA LEU A 60 5.32 2.67 11.74
C LEU A 60 4.98 2.98 10.28
N CYS A 61 4.65 1.96 9.48
CA CYS A 61 4.40 2.11 8.05
C CYS A 61 3.68 0.90 7.43
N ALA A 62 3.22 1.10 6.20
CA ALA A 62 2.80 0.07 5.26
C ALA A 62 3.64 0.20 3.98
N ILE A 63 4.04 -0.93 3.40
CA ILE A 63 4.78 -0.97 2.13
C ILE A 63 3.88 -1.61 1.08
N PHE A 64 3.64 -0.90 -0.01
CA PHE A 64 2.86 -1.36 -1.14
C PHE A 64 3.77 -1.62 -2.34
N ASP A 65 3.45 -2.63 -3.14
CA ASP A 65 4.06 -2.82 -4.45
C ASP A 65 3.01 -3.24 -5.50
N LYS A 66 3.45 -3.34 -6.76
CA LYS A 66 2.66 -3.96 -7.81
C LYS A 66 2.77 -5.48 -7.70
N TRP A 67 1.69 -6.18 -8.05
CA TRP A 67 1.76 -7.63 -8.26
C TRP A 67 2.87 -7.96 -9.26
N PRO A 68 3.71 -8.98 -8.98
CA PRO A 68 4.70 -9.41 -9.93
C PRO A 68 3.98 -9.77 -11.23
N ARG A 69 4.35 -9.11 -12.34
CA ARG A 69 3.89 -9.57 -13.65
C ARG A 69 4.37 -11.01 -13.81
N PRO A 70 3.54 -11.96 -14.26
CA PRO A 70 4.02 -13.29 -14.60
C PRO A 70 5.24 -13.13 -15.50
N LYS A 71 6.39 -13.68 -15.11
CA LYS A 71 7.52 -13.77 -16.02
C LYS A 71 7.02 -14.60 -17.20
N ARG A 72 6.79 -13.97 -18.36
CA ARG A 72 6.66 -14.71 -19.61
C ARG A 72 7.96 -15.50 -19.73
N ARG A 73 7.88 -16.82 -19.60
CA ARG A 73 9.00 -17.69 -19.96
C ARG A 73 9.16 -17.50 -21.47
N LEU A 74 10.23 -16.82 -21.87
CA LEU A 74 10.74 -16.86 -23.24
C LEU A 74 11.55 -18.15 -23.40
#